data_AF-A0A7W1J4H7-F1
#
_entry.id   AF-A0A7W1J4H7-F1
#
_cell.length_a   1.000
_cell.length_b   1.000
_cell.length_c   1.000
_cell.angle_alpha   90.00
_cell.angle_beta   90.00
_cell.angle_gamma   90.00
#
_symmetry.space_group_name_H-M   'P 1'
#
loop_
_entity.id
_entity.type
_entity.pdbx_description
1 polymer ?
#
loop_
_entity_poly.entity_id
_entity_poly.type
_entity_poly.pdbx_seq_one_letter_code
_entity_poly.pdbx_strand_id
1 'polypeptide(L)'
;MLLAAQGLDSAPKRATKDDVRGTIRRMGVLQIDSISVVARSPYLVLWSRLGSYEPRWLDELLAEGALFEYWSHAACFIPIEDYGLYRRLMIDGGEKTRSWMRAHHEEIQHVMERVNENGPVRSAEFARTDGKAGGWWEWKP
;
A
#
# COMPACT_ATOMS: atom_id res chain seq x y z
N MET A 1 -24.56 14.00 3.87
CA MET A 1 -23.49 14.57 3.00
C MET A 1 -22.20 13.76 3.05
N LEU A 2 -21.68 13.38 4.24
CA LEU A 2 -20.42 12.61 4.36
C LEU A 2 -20.46 11.22 3.68
N LEU A 3 -21.56 10.47 3.82
CA LEU A 3 -21.70 9.13 3.22
C LEU A 3 -21.67 9.18 1.68
N ALA A 4 -22.39 10.12 1.07
CA ALA A 4 -22.40 10.30 -0.38
C ALA A 4 -21.03 10.72 -0.92
N ALA A 5 -20.33 11.62 -0.21
CA ALA A 5 -18.96 12.00 -0.55
C ALA A 5 -17.99 10.80 -0.56
N GLN A 6 -18.27 9.78 0.25
CA GLN A 6 -17.51 8.54 0.32
C GLN A 6 -18.02 7.45 -0.64
N GLY A 7 -19.09 7.71 -1.41
CA GLY A 7 -19.70 6.73 -2.33
C GLY A 7 -20.45 5.60 -1.62
N LEU A 8 -21.00 5.86 -0.44
CA LEU A 8 -21.79 4.89 0.35
C LEU A 8 -23.30 5.11 0.23
N ASP A 9 -23.74 6.02 -0.62
CA ASP A 9 -25.16 6.34 -0.85
C ASP A 9 -25.79 5.53 -1.98
N SER A 10 -24.98 5.03 -2.92
CA SER A 10 -25.43 4.16 -4.01
C SER A 10 -24.28 3.32 -4.56
N ALA A 11 -24.58 2.10 -4.98
CA ALA A 11 -23.66 1.22 -5.68
C ALA A 11 -24.04 1.13 -7.17
N PRO A 12 -23.07 0.94 -8.08
CA PRO A 12 -23.36 0.69 -9.49
C PRO A 12 -24.16 -0.62 -9.64
N LYS A 13 -25.04 -0.69 -10.64
CA LYS A 13 -25.76 -1.93 -10.97
C LYS A 13 -24.82 -3.05 -11.41
N ARG A 14 -23.70 -2.69 -12.03
CA ARG A 14 -22.63 -3.58 -12.47
C ARG A 14 -21.32 -2.82 -12.37
N ALA A 15 -20.43 -3.26 -11.48
CA ALA A 15 -19.12 -2.65 -11.34
C ALA A 15 -18.22 -2.96 -12.54
N THR A 16 -17.32 -2.04 -12.82
CA THR A 16 -16.25 -2.13 -13.82
C THR A 16 -14.89 -1.85 -13.15
N LYS A 17 -13.79 -2.13 -13.86
CA LYS A 17 -12.44 -1.79 -13.37
C LYS A 17 -12.29 -0.28 -13.12
N ASP A 18 -12.89 0.55 -13.96
CA ASP A 18 -12.84 2.01 -13.79
C ASP A 18 -13.60 2.48 -12.54
N ASP A 19 -14.65 1.76 -12.11
CA ASP A 19 -15.33 2.07 -10.85
C ASP A 19 -14.44 1.81 -9.63
N VAL A 20 -13.56 0.79 -9.69
CA VAL A 20 -12.55 0.54 -8.64
C VAL A 20 -11.58 1.72 -8.56
N ARG A 21 -11.00 2.11 -9.70
CA ARG A 21 -10.11 3.28 -9.78
C ARG A 21 -10.79 4.55 -9.30
N GLY A 22 -12.02 4.80 -9.76
CA GLY A 22 -12.81 5.96 -9.39
C GLY A 22 -13.16 6.00 -7.90
N THR A 23 -13.42 4.84 -7.30
CA THR A 23 -13.70 4.71 -5.86
C THR A 23 -12.47 5.05 -5.02
N ILE A 24 -11.30 4.50 -5.37
CA ILE A 24 -10.04 4.81 -4.67
C ILE A 24 -9.71 6.29 -4.83
N ARG A 25 -9.85 6.84 -6.05
CA ARG A 25 -9.67 8.27 -6.30
C ARG A 25 -10.61 9.16 -5.50
N ARG A 26 -11.88 8.76 -5.33
CA ARG A 26 -12.86 9.50 -4.52
C ARG A 26 -12.48 9.50 -3.03
N MET A 27 -11.99 8.37 -2.51
CA MET A 27 -11.53 8.28 -1.12
C MET A 27 -10.17 8.95 -0.91
N GLY A 28 -9.38 9.14 -1.97
CA GLY A 28 -8.01 9.65 -1.96
C GLY A 28 -6.99 8.54 -1.71
N VAL A 29 -7.25 7.61 -0.80
CA VAL A 29 -6.38 6.46 -0.51
C VAL A 29 -7.20 5.22 -0.12
N LEU A 30 -6.65 4.03 -0.37
CA LEU A 30 -7.18 2.75 0.12
C LEU A 30 -6.12 2.06 0.97
N GLN A 31 -6.34 1.95 2.27
CA GLN A 31 -5.38 1.36 3.20
C GLN A 31 -5.13 -0.13 2.89
N ILE A 32 -3.86 -0.52 2.90
CA ILE A 32 -3.39 -1.91 2.87
C ILE A 32 -3.38 -2.40 4.32
N ASP A 33 -4.28 -3.32 4.63
CA ASP A 33 -4.42 -3.87 5.98
C ASP A 33 -4.39 -5.40 5.93
N SER A 34 -3.64 -6.00 6.87
CA SER A 34 -3.49 -7.44 7.02
C SER A 34 -4.65 -8.12 7.75
N ILE A 35 -5.58 -7.38 8.35
CA ILE A 35 -6.77 -7.96 9.00
C ILE A 35 -7.62 -8.70 7.95
N SER A 36 -7.88 -9.98 8.19
CA SER A 36 -8.51 -10.88 7.21
C SER A 36 -9.55 -11.84 7.81
N VAL A 37 -10.37 -11.39 8.76
CA VAL A 37 -11.38 -12.25 9.42
C VAL A 37 -12.42 -12.80 8.43
N VAL A 38 -12.84 -11.98 7.46
CA VAL A 38 -13.80 -12.37 6.40
C VAL A 38 -13.15 -12.25 5.03
N ALA A 39 -12.52 -11.10 4.77
CA ALA A 39 -11.63 -10.84 3.65
C ALA A 39 -10.62 -9.77 4.13
N ARG A 40 -9.54 -9.55 3.37
CA ARG A 40 -8.66 -8.41 3.66
C ARG A 40 -9.44 -7.10 3.56
N SER A 41 -9.19 -6.16 4.47
CA SER A 41 -9.88 -4.87 4.55
C SER A 41 -10.06 -4.14 3.20
N PRO A 42 -9.04 -4.04 2.32
CA PRO A 42 -9.18 -3.31 1.05
C PRO A 42 -10.36 -3.81 0.19
N TYR A 43 -10.55 -5.13 0.16
CA TYR A 43 -11.60 -5.74 -0.66
C TYR A 43 -12.99 -5.47 -0.09
N LEU A 44 -13.13 -5.46 1.24
CA LEU A 44 -14.38 -5.15 1.92
C LEU A 44 -14.77 -3.68 1.75
N VAL A 45 -13.80 -2.78 1.84
CA VAL A 45 -14.00 -1.33 1.63
C VAL A 45 -14.50 -1.06 0.21
N LEU A 46 -13.91 -1.70 -0.81
CA LEU A 46 -14.38 -1.60 -2.19
C LEU A 46 -15.76 -2.23 -2.38
N TRP A 47 -16.00 -3.43 -1.84
CA TRP A 47 -17.29 -4.10 -1.92
C TRP A 47 -18.43 -3.27 -1.33
N SER A 48 -18.18 -2.58 -0.21
CA SER A 48 -19.20 -1.72 0.43
C SER A 48 -19.69 -0.55 -0.43
N ARG A 49 -18.93 -0.17 -1.46
CA ARG A 49 -19.24 0.94 -2.39
C ARG A 49 -19.64 0.46 -3.77
N LEU A 50 -19.07 -0.67 -4.22
CA LEU A 50 -19.22 -1.18 -5.57
C LEU A 50 -20.22 -2.35 -5.68
N GLY A 51 -20.57 -2.98 -4.55
CA GLY A 51 -21.26 -4.26 -4.56
C GLY A 51 -20.37 -5.36 -5.13
N SER A 52 -20.96 -6.26 -5.92
CA SER A 52 -20.20 -7.33 -6.58
C SER A 52 -19.28 -6.75 -7.66
N TYR A 53 -17.98 -7.00 -7.55
CA TYR A 53 -16.93 -6.60 -8.49
C TYR A 53 -15.85 -7.69 -8.53
N GLU A 54 -14.95 -7.63 -9.50
CA GLU A 54 -13.84 -8.58 -9.62
C GLU A 54 -12.62 -8.07 -8.83
N PRO A 55 -12.16 -8.76 -7.75
CA PRO A 55 -11.03 -8.29 -6.93
C PRO A 55 -9.72 -8.12 -7.69
N ARG A 56 -9.50 -8.92 -8.75
CA ARG A 56 -8.31 -8.84 -9.62
C ARG A 56 -8.10 -7.46 -10.25
N TRP A 57 -9.17 -6.66 -10.38
CA TRP A 57 -9.08 -5.32 -10.91
C TRP A 57 -8.22 -4.39 -10.06
N LEU A 58 -8.15 -4.61 -8.74
CA LEU A 58 -7.26 -3.86 -7.87
C LEU A 58 -5.79 -4.17 -8.21
N ASP A 59 -5.47 -5.45 -8.38
CA ASP A 59 -4.12 -5.91 -8.70
C ASP A 59 -3.70 -5.46 -10.12
N GLU A 60 -4.62 -5.52 -11.08
CA GLU A 60 -4.43 -5.02 -12.45
C GLU A 60 -4.16 -3.51 -12.45
N LEU A 61 -4.93 -2.72 -11.71
CA LEU A 61 -4.71 -1.26 -11.62
C LEU A 61 -3.35 -0.91 -11.01
N LEU A 62 -2.89 -1.68 -10.03
CA LEU A 62 -1.55 -1.53 -9.48
C LEU A 62 -0.48 -1.89 -10.52
N ALA A 63 -0.62 -3.05 -11.19
CA ALA A 63 0.33 -3.51 -12.20
C ALA A 63 0.41 -2.58 -13.42
N GLU A 64 -0.70 -1.95 -13.79
CA GLU A 64 -0.80 -0.95 -14.87
C GLU A 64 -0.23 0.43 -14.48
N GLY A 65 0.12 0.63 -13.21
CA GLY A 65 0.60 1.92 -12.70
C GLY A 65 -0.50 2.98 -12.57
N ALA A 66 -1.79 2.58 -12.60
CA ALA A 66 -2.90 3.47 -12.27
C ALA A 66 -2.97 3.77 -10.76
N LEU A 67 -2.38 2.88 -9.96
CA LEU A 67 -2.19 3.03 -8.51
C LEU A 67 -0.71 2.80 -8.17
N PHE A 68 -0.28 3.33 -7.02
CA PHE A 68 1.01 2.99 -6.41
C PHE A 68 0.85 2.72 -4.92
N GLU A 69 1.78 1.96 -4.34
CA GLU A 69 1.84 1.70 -2.91
C GLU A 69 2.78 2.70 -2.22
N TYR A 70 2.32 3.34 -1.15
CA TYR A 70 3.19 4.19 -0.33
C TYR A 70 2.64 4.36 1.10
N TRP A 71 3.53 4.77 2.01
CA TRP A 71 3.19 5.17 3.37
C TRP A 71 2.63 6.59 3.39
N SER A 72 1.31 6.71 3.34
CA SER A 72 0.59 7.96 3.65
C SER A 72 0.42 8.07 5.17
N HIS A 73 -0.81 8.14 5.67
CA HIS A 73 -1.10 7.95 7.09
C HIS A 73 -0.94 6.48 7.54
N ALA A 74 -0.93 5.55 6.58
CA ALA A 74 -0.66 4.11 6.71
C ALA A 74 -0.15 3.58 5.35
N ALA A 75 0.17 2.30 5.25
CA ALA A 75 0.40 1.66 3.95
C ALA A 75 -0.90 1.73 3.13
N CYS A 76 -0.85 2.25 1.90
CA CYS A 76 -2.05 2.52 1.09
C CYS A 76 -1.78 2.27 -0.40
N PHE A 77 -2.83 1.88 -1.13
CA PHE A 77 -2.95 2.12 -2.57
C PHE A 77 -3.40 3.57 -2.81
N ILE A 78 -2.68 4.28 -3.68
CA ILE A 78 -2.87 5.70 -3.94
C ILE A 78 -3.01 5.92 -5.45
N PRO A 79 -3.94 6.78 -5.92
CA PRO A 79 -4.04 7.13 -7.34
C PRO A 79 -2.74 7.71 -7.88
N ILE A 80 -2.31 7.27 -9.07
CA ILE A 80 -1.07 7.75 -9.68
C ILE A 80 -1.05 9.28 -9.90
N GLU A 81 -2.22 9.88 -10.06
CA GLU A 81 -2.38 11.34 -10.18
C GLU A 81 -1.84 12.09 -8.95
N ASP A 82 -1.86 11.46 -7.78
CA ASP A 82 -1.38 12.05 -6.52
C ASP A 82 0.12 11.79 -6.28
N TYR A 83 0.80 11.08 -7.17
CA TYR A 83 2.22 10.76 -7.01
C TYR A 83 3.08 12.01 -6.81
N GLY A 84 2.80 13.11 -7.52
CA GLY A 84 3.51 14.37 -7.35
C GLY A 84 3.39 14.97 -5.93
N LEU A 85 2.24 14.79 -5.28
CA LEU A 85 2.00 15.24 -3.90
C LEU A 85 2.87 14.46 -2.91
N TYR A 86 2.96 13.14 -3.10
CA TYR A 86 3.74 12.26 -2.22
C TYR A 86 5.22 12.25 -2.55
N ARG A 87 5.62 12.52 -3.81
CA ARG A 87 7.03 12.47 -4.23
C ARG A 87 7.91 13.43 -3.46
N ARG A 88 7.41 14.62 -3.14
CA ARG A 88 8.12 15.57 -2.28
C ARG A 88 8.35 14.99 -0.89
N LEU A 89 7.33 14.36 -0.30
CA LEU A 89 7.43 13.73 1.02
C LEU A 89 8.41 12.56 1.04
N MET A 90 8.41 11.75 -0.03
CA MET A 90 9.36 10.64 -0.22
C MET A 90 10.81 11.11 -0.26
N ILE A 91 11.08 12.21 -0.98
CA ILE A 91 12.44 12.76 -1.11
C ILE A 91 12.86 13.46 0.17
N ASP A 92 12.00 14.32 0.70
CA ASP A 92 12.38 15.18 1.81
C ASP A 92 12.72 14.34 3.02
N GLY A 93 11.86 13.37 3.37
CA GLY A 93 11.98 12.52 4.55
C GLY A 93 12.15 13.35 5.82
N GLY A 94 11.20 13.35 6.76
CA GLY A 94 11.35 14.13 7.99
C GLY A 94 12.71 13.89 8.69
N GLU A 95 13.20 14.85 9.48
CA GLU A 95 14.55 14.73 10.10
C GLU A 95 14.74 13.43 10.88
N LYS A 96 13.67 12.92 11.50
CA LYS A 96 13.67 11.60 12.14
C LYS A 96 14.01 10.47 11.17
N THR A 97 13.40 10.45 9.99
CA THR A 97 13.67 9.47 8.93
C THR A 97 15.12 9.57 8.48
N ARG A 98 15.62 10.78 8.19
CA ARG A 98 17.01 10.97 7.75
C ARG A 98 18.01 10.56 8.83
N SER A 99 17.74 10.88 10.09
CA SER A 99 18.57 10.46 11.21
C SER A 99 18.58 8.94 11.39
N TRP A 100 17.41 8.30 11.26
CA TRP A 100 17.30 6.85 11.32
C TRP A 100 18.08 6.19 10.17
N MET A 101 17.95 6.71 8.94
CA MET A 101 18.68 6.20 7.78
C MET A 101 20.20 6.33 7.92
N ARG A 102 20.69 7.44 8.48
CA ARG A 102 22.13 7.59 8.76
C ARG A 102 22.61 6.57 9.80
N ALA A 103 21.81 6.33 10.83
CA ALA A 103 22.15 5.38 11.89
C ALA A 103 22.15 3.91 11.42
N HIS A 104 21.32 3.56 10.44
CA HIS A 104 21.15 2.19 9.92
C HIS A 104 21.60 2.07 8.45
N HIS A 105 22.65 2.82 8.09
CA HIS A 105 23.08 2.94 6.70
C HIS A 105 23.59 1.62 6.13
N GLU A 106 24.27 0.80 6.93
CA GLU A 106 24.79 -0.52 6.53
C GLU A 106 23.64 -1.49 6.20
N GLU A 107 22.60 -1.54 7.04
CA GLU A 107 21.41 -2.36 6.80
C GLU A 107 20.66 -1.91 5.54
N ILE A 108 20.53 -0.59 5.34
CA ILE A 108 19.92 -0.05 4.12
C ILE A 108 20.74 -0.45 2.89
N GLN A 109 22.07 -0.33 2.93
CA GLN A 109 22.91 -0.77 1.80
C GLN A 109 22.73 -2.26 1.53
N HIS A 110 22.71 -3.11 2.56
CA HIS A 110 22.50 -4.54 2.40
C HIS A 110 21.18 -4.87 1.69
N VAL A 111 20.09 -4.21 2.08
CA VAL A 111 18.78 -4.38 1.44
C VAL A 111 18.83 -3.90 -0.03
N MET A 112 19.45 -2.75 -0.28
CA MET A 112 19.57 -2.19 -1.63
C MET A 112 20.42 -3.07 -2.55
N GLU A 113 21.53 -3.62 -2.07
CA GLU A 113 22.37 -4.59 -2.81
C GLU A 113 21.56 -5.84 -3.17
N ARG A 114 20.83 -6.40 -2.22
CA ARG A 114 19.99 -7.58 -2.45
C ARG A 114 18.93 -7.34 -3.52
N VAL A 115 18.27 -6.18 -3.49
CA VAL A 115 17.28 -5.76 -4.48
C VAL A 115 17.93 -5.57 -5.86
N ASN A 116 19.12 -4.97 -5.92
CA ASN A 116 19.84 -4.78 -7.18
C ASN A 116 20.28 -6.11 -7.82
N GLU A 117 20.71 -7.08 -7.00
CA GLU A 117 21.18 -8.39 -7.48
C GLU A 117 20.04 -9.32 -7.89
N ASN A 118 18.94 -9.36 -7.13
CA ASN A 118 17.88 -10.37 -7.26
C ASN A 118 16.57 -9.82 -7.84
N GLY A 119 16.49 -8.49 -8.04
CA GLY A 119 15.25 -7.82 -8.37
C GLY A 119 14.32 -7.67 -7.16
N PRO A 120 12.99 -7.62 -7.36
CA PRO A 120 12.04 -7.50 -6.26
C PRO A 120 12.16 -8.66 -5.26
N VAL A 121 12.45 -8.35 -4.00
CA VAL A 121 12.55 -9.33 -2.91
C VAL A 121 11.50 -9.07 -1.83
N ARG A 122 11.08 -10.14 -1.15
CA ARG A 122 10.16 -10.08 -0.01
C ARG A 122 10.95 -10.02 1.29
N SER A 123 10.39 -9.38 2.32
CA SER A 123 10.98 -9.38 3.68
C SER A 123 11.22 -10.82 4.22
N ALA A 124 10.42 -11.80 3.80
CA ALA A 124 10.61 -13.20 4.17
C ALA A 124 11.92 -13.83 3.63
N GLU A 125 12.51 -13.25 2.59
CA GLU A 125 13.76 -13.73 1.99
C GLU A 125 15.01 -13.27 2.75
N PHE A 126 14.83 -12.38 3.73
CA PHE A 126 15.88 -11.97 4.65
C PHE A 126 15.84 -12.88 5.89
N ALA A 127 16.89 -13.69 6.05
CA ALA A 127 17.02 -14.61 7.16
C ALA A 127 17.31 -13.87 8.46
N ARG A 128 16.79 -14.37 9.59
CA ARG A 128 17.23 -13.88 10.90
C ARG A 128 18.60 -14.47 11.20
N THR A 129 19.51 -13.64 11.65
CA THR A 129 20.83 -14.06 12.13
C THR A 129 20.90 -14.15 13.65
N ASP A 130 19.87 -13.69 14.38
CA ASP A 130 19.88 -13.55 15.84
C ASP A 130 19.30 -14.75 16.61
N GLY A 131 18.87 -15.81 15.90
CA GLY A 131 18.37 -17.05 16.50
C GLY A 131 17.06 -16.94 17.28
N LYS A 132 16.36 -15.80 17.23
CA LYS A 132 15.09 -15.57 17.95
C LYS A 132 13.87 -15.96 17.10
N ALA A 133 12.86 -16.52 17.76
CA ALA A 133 11.54 -16.68 17.17
C ALA A 133 10.89 -15.30 17.00
N GLY A 134 10.51 -14.94 15.76
CA GLY A 134 10.04 -13.58 15.45
C GLY A 134 8.70 -13.25 16.11
N GLY A 135 8.68 -12.18 16.89
CA GLY A 135 7.45 -11.55 17.36
C GLY A 135 6.83 -10.60 16.32
N TRP A 136 5.57 -10.21 16.52
CA TRP A 136 4.82 -9.34 15.58
C TRP A 136 5.48 -7.96 15.36
N TRP A 137 6.31 -7.50 16.31
CA TRP A 137 7.08 -6.25 16.23
C TRP A 137 8.57 -6.48 16.00
N GLU A 138 9.00 -7.72 15.75
CA GLU A 138 10.41 -8.04 15.51
C GLU A 138 10.72 -8.05 14.02
N TRP A 139 11.06 -6.88 13.51
CA TRP A 139 11.39 -6.65 12.11
C TRP A 139 12.76 -7.26 11.74
N LYS A 140 12.85 -7.78 10.52
CA LYS A 140 14.11 -8.17 9.88
C LYS A 140 14.45 -7.11 8.82
N PRO A 141 15.73 -6.81 8.56
CA PRO A 141 16.14 -6.01 7.41
C PRO A 141 15.64 -6.65 6.11
#